data_AF-A0A8K0NA62-F1
#
_entry.id   AF-A0A8K0NA62-F1
#
_cell.length_a   1.000
_cell.length_b   1.000
_cell.length_c   1.000
_cell.angle_alpha   90.00
_cell.angle_beta   90.00
_cell.angle_gamma   90.00
#
_symmetry.space_group_name_H-M   'P 1'
#
loop_
_entity.id
_entity.type
_entity.pdbx_description
1 polymer ?
#
loop_
_entity_poly.entity_id
_entity_poly.type
_entity_poly.pdbx_seq_one_letter_code
_entity_poly.pdbx_strand_id
1 'polypeptide(L)'
;MGRPLSATFKAMLVHAVFISTLNKEANKYYLGPAPLEEMARQIATATGPCGNNRDYLFLLEKAMLDIGHEDNYVIELANEVRKVLGGLKEKRMVGSLIARKAHPPFMYVPSLPEATVVDSR
;
A
#
# COMPACT_ATOMS: atom_id res chain seq x y z
N MET A 1 17.15 -15.07 64.28
CA MET A 1 17.95 -14.62 63.12
C MET A 1 16.99 -14.30 61.99
N GLY A 2 16.79 -13.02 61.64
CA GLY A 2 15.92 -12.61 60.53
C GLY A 2 16.65 -12.71 59.20
N ARG A 3 15.98 -13.20 58.15
CA ARG A 3 16.54 -13.25 56.78
C ARG A 3 16.69 -11.81 56.24
N PRO A 4 17.75 -11.46 55.51
CA PRO A 4 17.87 -10.13 54.92
C PRO A 4 16.84 -9.96 53.79
N LEU A 5 16.20 -8.80 53.75
CA LEU A 5 15.35 -8.34 52.66
C LEU A 5 16.21 -8.20 51.39
N SER A 6 15.94 -9.02 50.37
CA SER A 6 16.58 -8.92 49.06
C SER A 6 16.14 -7.64 48.37
N ALA A 7 17.03 -6.66 48.23
CA ALA A 7 16.80 -5.46 47.45
C ALA A 7 16.88 -5.80 45.95
N THR A 8 15.75 -5.74 45.25
CA THR A 8 15.70 -5.92 43.79
C THR A 8 16.33 -4.70 43.11
N PHE A 9 17.46 -4.87 42.44
CA PHE A 9 18.09 -3.81 41.65
C PHE A 9 17.40 -3.71 40.27
N LYS A 10 16.81 -2.57 39.96
CA LYS A 10 16.20 -2.30 38.64
C LYS A 10 17.23 -1.59 37.76
N ALA A 11 17.73 -2.27 36.73
CA ALA A 11 18.61 -1.66 35.74
C ALA A 11 17.82 -0.64 34.89
N MET A 12 18.42 0.54 34.68
CA MET A 12 17.90 1.57 33.77
C MET A 12 18.83 1.65 32.56
N LEU A 13 18.30 1.44 31.37
CA LEU A 13 19.04 1.51 30.11
C LEU A 13 18.67 2.77 29.34
N VAL A 14 19.67 3.51 28.85
CA VAL A 14 19.49 4.69 28.01
C VAL A 14 19.74 4.30 26.56
N HIS A 15 18.76 4.56 25.69
CA HIS A 15 18.84 4.31 24.24
C HIS A 15 18.50 5.59 23.47
N ALA A 16 19.17 5.82 22.35
CA ALA A 16 18.79 6.88 21.41
C ALA A 16 17.63 6.39 20.53
N VAL A 17 16.57 7.20 20.40
CA VAL A 17 15.42 6.92 19.54
C VAL A 17 15.11 8.17 18.72
N PHE A 18 14.87 7.99 17.42
CA PHE A 18 14.44 9.07 16.53
C PHE A 18 12.93 9.08 16.41
N ILE A 19 12.30 10.15 16.87
CA ILE A 19 10.85 10.37 16.75
C ILE A 19 10.64 11.78 16.19
N SER A 20 9.87 11.90 15.12
CA SER A 20 9.55 13.21 14.54
C SER A 20 8.47 13.93 15.36
N THR A 21 8.52 15.26 15.37
CA THR A 21 7.51 16.10 16.04
C THR A 21 6.14 16.02 15.35
N LEU A 22 5.08 16.17 16.14
CA LEU A 22 3.69 16.28 15.69
C LEU A 22 3.34 17.72 15.23
N ASN A 23 4.27 18.67 15.38
CA ASN A 23 4.07 20.04 14.92
C ASN A 23 4.18 20.10 13.39
N LYS A 24 3.10 20.48 12.70
CA LYS A 24 3.02 20.55 11.22
C LYS A 24 3.91 21.63 10.61
N GLU A 25 4.22 22.70 11.34
CA GLU A 25 5.12 23.75 10.87
C GLU A 25 6.57 23.26 10.89
N ALA A 26 6.96 22.57 11.97
CA ALA A 26 8.31 22.02 12.11
C ALA A 26 8.52 20.71 11.32
N ASN A 27 7.46 19.93 11.10
CA ASN A 27 7.46 18.70 10.32
C ASN A 27 6.36 18.73 9.27
N LYS A 28 6.68 19.28 8.09
CA LYS A 28 5.77 19.35 6.94
C LYS A 28 5.24 18.00 6.44
N TYR A 29 5.86 16.89 6.85
CA TYR A 29 5.46 15.54 6.47
C TYR A 29 4.45 14.92 7.44
N TYR A 30 4.20 15.53 8.60
CA TYR A 30 3.20 15.04 9.53
C TYR A 30 1.78 15.39 9.06
N LEU A 31 1.04 14.37 8.60
CA LEU A 31 -0.32 14.54 8.09
C LEU A 31 -1.36 14.68 9.21
N GLY A 32 -1.09 14.07 10.37
CA GLY A 32 -2.03 13.99 11.49
C GLY A 32 -2.77 12.65 11.57
N PRO A 33 -3.63 12.47 12.60
CA PRO A 33 -4.51 11.32 12.68
C PRO A 33 -5.52 11.34 11.52
N ALA A 34 -5.93 10.16 11.07
CA ALA A 34 -6.93 9.97 10.02
C ALA A 34 -7.78 8.71 10.30
N PRO A 35 -8.99 8.61 9.72
CA PRO A 35 -9.78 7.38 9.75
C PRO A 35 -9.02 6.18 9.17
N LEU A 36 -9.25 4.99 9.73
CA LEU A 36 -8.55 3.75 9.36
C LEU A 36 -8.66 3.48 7.86
N GLU A 37 -9.86 3.66 7.30
CA GLU A 37 -10.16 3.39 5.91
C GLU A 37 -9.48 4.40 4.97
N GLU A 38 -9.31 5.65 5.40
CA GLU A 38 -8.57 6.66 4.65
C GLU A 38 -7.08 6.34 4.59
N MET A 39 -6.49 5.99 5.74
CA MET A 39 -5.10 5.54 5.80
C MET A 39 -4.89 4.29 4.94
N ALA A 40 -5.78 3.31 5.04
CA ALA A 40 -5.69 2.08 4.26
C ALA A 40 -5.75 2.34 2.74
N ARG A 41 -6.66 3.21 2.28
CA ARG A 41 -6.73 3.62 0.85
C ARG A 41 -5.46 4.28 0.37
N GLN A 42 -4.89 5.17 1.18
CA GLN A 42 -3.64 5.85 0.86
C GLN A 42 -2.47 4.85 0.80
N ILE A 43 -2.32 3.99 1.81
CA ILE A 43 -1.25 2.98 1.87
C ILE A 43 -1.36 1.98 0.71
N ALA A 44 -2.57 1.54 0.37
CA ALA A 44 -2.81 0.54 -0.68
C ALA A 44 -2.34 1.00 -2.07
N THR A 45 -2.34 2.31 -2.33
CA THR A 45 -2.07 2.90 -3.66
C THR A 45 -0.79 3.73 -3.73
N ALA A 46 -0.25 4.19 -2.59
CA ALA A 46 0.96 4.99 -2.55
C ALA A 46 2.22 4.21 -2.96
N THR A 47 3.05 4.83 -3.79
CA THR A 47 4.34 4.31 -4.26
C THR A 47 5.39 5.41 -4.14
N GLY A 48 6.60 5.04 -3.74
CA GLY A 48 7.76 5.93 -3.71
C GLY A 48 9.00 5.28 -4.32
N PRO A 49 10.17 5.94 -4.21
CA PRO A 49 11.43 5.41 -4.74
C PRO A 49 11.80 4.01 -4.21
N CYS A 50 11.32 3.65 -3.02
CA CYS A 50 11.58 2.37 -2.36
C CYS A 50 10.48 1.31 -2.59
N GLY A 51 9.52 1.55 -3.49
CA GLY A 51 8.42 0.62 -3.78
C GLY A 51 7.06 1.05 -3.22
N ASN A 52 6.13 0.09 -3.10
CA ASN A 52 4.76 0.36 -2.63
C ASN A 52 4.73 0.49 -1.10
N ASN A 53 3.91 1.43 -0.61
CA ASN A 53 3.78 1.66 0.83
C ASN A 53 3.15 0.46 1.57
N ARG A 54 2.24 -0.28 0.92
CA ARG A 54 1.65 -1.50 1.49
C ARG A 54 2.69 -2.58 1.85
N ASP A 55 3.78 -2.66 1.09
CA ASP A 55 4.80 -3.69 1.30
C ASP A 55 5.57 -3.40 2.61
N TYR A 56 5.80 -2.12 2.91
CA TYR A 56 6.36 -1.69 4.20
C TYR A 56 5.48 -2.12 5.38
N LEU A 57 4.16 -1.88 5.30
CA LEU A 57 3.23 -2.24 6.36
C LEU A 57 3.18 -3.78 6.60
N PHE A 58 3.14 -4.58 5.53
CA PHE A 58 3.13 -6.04 5.67
C PHE A 58 4.44 -6.60 6.19
N LEU A 59 5.57 -6.01 5.83
CA LEU A 59 6.87 -6.38 6.39
C LEU A 59 6.96 -6.02 7.88
N LEU A 60 6.40 -4.88 8.30
CA LEU A 60 6.32 -4.51 9.71
C LEU A 60 5.48 -5.52 10.51
N GLU A 61 4.26 -5.81 10.06
CA GLU A 61 3.37 -6.80 10.68
C GLU A 61 4.06 -8.16 10.81
N LYS A 62 4.72 -8.63 9.74
CA LYS A 62 5.49 -9.88 9.77
C LYS A 62 6.65 -9.83 10.76
N ALA A 63 7.46 -8.76 10.74
CA ALA A 63 8.62 -8.64 11.61
C ALA A 63 8.24 -8.61 13.09
N MET A 64 7.12 -7.97 13.44
CA MET A 64 6.59 -7.99 14.81
C MET A 64 6.17 -9.41 15.21
N LEU A 65 5.43 -10.11 14.35
CA LEU A 65 5.04 -11.50 14.59
C LEU A 65 6.27 -12.43 14.77
N ASP A 66 7.29 -12.27 13.93
CA ASP A 66 8.52 -13.08 13.97
C ASP A 66 9.27 -12.94 15.31
N ILE A 67 9.17 -11.79 15.99
CA ILE A 67 9.75 -11.58 17.33
C ILE A 67 8.79 -11.92 18.48
N GLY A 68 7.63 -12.50 18.18
CA GLY A 68 6.61 -12.88 19.15
C GLY A 68 5.82 -11.70 19.72
N HIS A 69 5.72 -10.59 18.97
CA HIS A 69 4.97 -9.41 19.37
C HIS A 69 3.85 -9.10 18.38
N GLU A 70 2.65 -8.83 18.90
CA GLU A 70 1.50 -8.44 18.08
C GLU A 70 1.04 -7.05 18.51
N ASP A 71 0.75 -6.20 17.52
CA ASP A 71 0.17 -4.88 17.72
C ASP A 71 -1.16 -4.82 16.98
N ASN A 72 -2.25 -4.67 17.76
CA ASN A 72 -3.61 -4.67 17.25
C ASN A 72 -3.82 -3.60 16.16
N TYR A 73 -3.23 -2.42 16.33
CA TYR A 73 -3.39 -1.32 15.38
C TYR A 73 -2.68 -1.61 14.06
N VAL A 74 -1.47 -2.17 14.11
CA VAL A 74 -0.74 -2.59 12.90
C VAL A 74 -1.51 -3.69 12.15
N ILE A 75 -2.02 -4.69 12.88
CA ILE A 75 -2.79 -5.81 12.32
C ILE A 75 -4.10 -5.31 11.70
N GLU A 76 -4.85 -4.46 12.40
CA GLU A 76 -6.10 -3.87 11.91
C GLU A 76 -5.87 -3.05 10.62
N LEU A 77 -4.84 -2.21 10.61
CA LEU A 77 -4.49 -1.40 9.44
C LEU A 77 -4.06 -2.28 8.26
N ALA A 78 -3.26 -3.31 8.49
CA ALA A 78 -2.83 -4.25 7.45
C ALA A 78 -4.03 -5.01 6.86
N ASN A 79 -4.96 -5.44 7.69
CA ASN A 79 -6.20 -6.08 7.26
C ASN A 79 -7.07 -5.15 6.43
N GLU A 80 -7.21 -3.88 6.82
CA GLU A 80 -7.97 -2.90 6.05
C GLU A 80 -7.33 -2.64 4.68
N VAL A 81 -5.99 -2.55 4.60
CA VAL A 81 -5.27 -2.47 3.32
C VAL A 81 -5.53 -3.70 2.44
N ARG A 82 -5.52 -4.91 2.99
CA ARG A 82 -5.86 -6.14 2.24
C ARG A 82 -7.29 -6.09 1.67
N LYS A 83 -8.27 -5.61 2.44
CA LYS A 83 -9.66 -5.41 1.96
C LYS A 83 -9.72 -4.44 0.79
N VAL A 84 -9.06 -3.28 0.91
CA VAL A 84 -9.00 -2.28 -0.17
C VAL A 84 -8.41 -2.89 -1.46
N LEU A 85 -7.33 -3.66 -1.34
CA LEU A 85 -6.71 -4.32 -2.50
C LEU A 85 -7.61 -5.40 -3.13
N GLY A 86 -8.37 -6.13 -2.32
CA GLY A 86 -9.40 -7.07 -2.79
C GLY A 86 -10.46 -6.37 -3.62
N GLY A 87 -11.02 -5.27 -3.12
CA GLY A 87 -12.03 -4.47 -3.84
C GLY A 87 -11.51 -3.83 -5.13
N LEU A 88 -10.23 -3.46 -5.19
CA LEU A 88 -9.61 -2.94 -6.43
C LEU A 88 -9.47 -4.01 -7.53
N LYS A 89 -9.18 -5.25 -7.16
CA LYS A 89 -9.10 -6.38 -8.11
C LYS A 89 -10.47 -6.68 -8.72
N GLU A 90 -11.52 -6.70 -7.90
CA GLU A 90 -12.89 -6.91 -8.35
C GLU A 90 -13.34 -5.85 -9.36
N LYS A 91 -13.14 -4.57 -9.06
CA LYS A 91 -13.48 -3.45 -9.96
C LYS A 91 -12.75 -3.54 -11.31
N ARG A 92 -11.46 -3.93 -11.32
CA ARG A 92 -10.72 -4.14 -12.58
C ARG A 92 -11.30 -5.29 -13.39
N MET A 93 -11.68 -6.38 -12.74
CA MET A 93 -12.26 -7.54 -13.43
C MET A 93 -13.63 -7.20 -14.03
N VAL A 94 -14.51 -6.52 -13.29
CA VAL A 94 -15.80 -6.04 -13.80
C VAL A 94 -15.61 -5.07 -14.97
N GLY A 95 -14.68 -4.11 -14.85
CA GLY A 95 -14.37 -3.18 -15.94
C GLY A 95 -13.84 -3.88 -17.20
N SER A 96 -12.99 -4.92 -17.03
CA SER A 96 -12.50 -5.73 -18.14
C SER A 96 -13.62 -6.54 -18.82
N LEU A 97 -14.54 -7.11 -18.04
CA LEU A 97 -15.71 -7.83 -18.57
C LEU A 97 -16.66 -6.91 -19.35
N ILE A 98 -16.86 -5.67 -18.87
CA ILE A 98 -17.65 -4.66 -19.59
C ILE A 98 -16.94 -4.25 -20.89
N ALA A 99 -15.63 -4.00 -20.86
CA ALA A 99 -14.85 -3.65 -22.05
C ALA A 99 -14.85 -4.76 -23.12
N ARG A 100 -14.82 -6.04 -22.70
CA ARG A 100 -14.95 -7.19 -23.62
C ARG A 100 -16.33 -7.29 -24.27
N LYS A 101 -17.40 -6.91 -23.57
CA LYS A 101 -18.76 -6.83 -24.14
C LYS A 101 -18.92 -5.69 -25.16
N ALA A 102 -18.06 -4.68 -25.11
CA ALA A 102 -18.15 -3.49 -25.96
C ALA A 102 -17.34 -3.59 -27.27
N HIS A 103 -16.90 -4.77 -27.71
CA HIS A 103 -16.36 -4.91 -29.08
C HIS A 103 -17.46 -4.61 -30.11
N PRO A 104 -17.34 -3.55 -30.93
CA PRO A 104 -18.25 -3.37 -32.05
C PRO A 104 -17.99 -4.48 -33.08
N PRO A 105 -19.03 -4.99 -33.76
CA PRO A 105 -18.82 -5.92 -34.86
C PRO A 105 -18.07 -5.18 -35.97
N PHE A 106 -16.90 -5.72 -36.33
CA PHE A 106 -16.27 -5.66 -37.65
C PHE A 106 -16.76 -4.51 -38.56
N MET A 107 -16.12 -3.34 -38.50
CA MET A 107 -16.34 -2.34 -39.56
C MET A 107 -15.71 -2.87 -40.84
N TYR A 108 -16.56 -3.16 -41.81
CA TYR A 108 -16.22 -3.45 -43.19
C TYR A 108 -15.31 -2.35 -43.75
N VAL A 109 -14.11 -2.73 -44.19
CA VAL A 109 -13.20 -1.84 -44.92
C VAL A 109 -13.50 -2.02 -46.42
N PRO A 110 -14.03 -1.02 -47.14
CA PRO A 110 -14.12 -1.12 -48.59
C PRO A 110 -12.69 -1.03 -49.17
N SER A 111 -12.31 -2.03 -49.94
CA SER A 111 -11.09 -2.04 -50.75
C SER A 111 -11.03 -0.81 -51.67
N LEU A 112 -9.95 -0.04 -51.57
CA LEU A 112 -9.63 1.03 -52.52
C LEU A 112 -9.29 0.43 -53.89
N PRO A 113 -9.70 1.06 -55.01
CA PRO A 113 -9.37 0.57 -56.34
C PRO A 113 -7.88 0.74 -56.65
N GLU A 114 -7.36 -0.30 -57.28
CA GLU A 114 -5.98 -0.49 -57.73
C GLU A 114 -5.55 0.65 -58.67
N ALA A 115 -4.56 1.43 -58.25
CA ALA A 115 -3.92 2.42 -59.12
C ALA A 115 -3.00 1.70 -60.09
N THR A 116 -3.33 1.75 -61.38
CA THR A 116 -2.50 1.24 -62.45
C THR A 116 -1.21 2.05 -62.54
N VAL A 117 -0.08 1.34 -62.60
CA VAL A 117 1.26 1.89 -62.85
C VAL A 117 1.31 2.42 -64.28
N VAL A 118 1.51 3.72 -64.46
CA VAL A 118 2.00 4.28 -65.71
C VAL A 118 3.50 4.53 -65.54
N ASP A 119 4.28 3.63 -66.14
CA ASP A 119 5.72 3.79 -66.38
C ASP A 119 5.92 4.78 -67.54
N SER A 120 6.72 5.81 -67.33
CA SER A 120 7.38 6.51 -68.43
C SER A 120 8.81 6.85 -68.04
N ARG A 121 9.68 6.29 -68.86
CA ARG A 121 11.13 6.47 -68.98
C ARG A 121 11.57 7.93 -69.02
#